data_AF-A0A8T7A6Z1-F1
#
_entry.id   AF-A0A8T7A6Z1-F1
#
_cell.length_a   1.000
_cell.length_b   1.000
_cell.length_c   1.000
_cell.angle_alpha   90.00
_cell.angle_beta   90.00
_cell.angle_gamma   90.00
#
_symmetry.space_group_name_H-M   'P 1'
#
loop_
_entity.id
_entity.type
_entity.pdbx_description
1 polymer ?
#
loop_
_entity_poly.entity_id
_entity_poly.type
_entity_poly.pdbx_seq_one_letter_code
_entity_poly.pdbx_strand_id
1 'polypeptide(L)'
;PNAALITGALVGGLTLVVFTTRKDFSFIGPALAIGGVVALGIIIGSIAFGFNLGLFFSAAMIIFAAGSVLYTTSNILHVYREDQHVAASLALFASVALMFWYVVQFLMHFGQE
;
A
#
# COMPACT_ATOMS: atom_id res chain seq x y z
N PRO A 1 -1.88 -10.65 -16.55
CA PRO A 1 -2.60 -9.49 -17.14
C PRO A 1 -3.58 -8.79 -16.16
N ASN A 2 -4.47 -9.53 -15.48
CA ASN A 2 -5.55 -8.95 -14.69
C ASN A 2 -5.07 -8.17 -13.44
N ALA A 3 -4.02 -8.64 -12.76
CA ALA A 3 -3.48 -7.94 -11.58
C ALA A 3 -2.90 -6.55 -11.89
N ALA A 4 -2.27 -6.38 -13.05
CA ALA A 4 -1.73 -5.09 -13.49
C ALA A 4 -2.85 -4.07 -13.79
N LEU A 5 -3.96 -4.52 -14.38
CA LEU A 5 -5.13 -3.67 -14.63
C LEU A 5 -5.80 -3.25 -13.32
N ILE A 6 -5.99 -4.17 -12.38
CA ILE A 6 -6.61 -3.88 -11.08
C ILE A 6 -5.72 -2.93 -10.26
N THR A 7 -4.41 -3.18 -10.23
CA THR A 7 -3.48 -2.29 -9.52
C THR A 7 -3.44 -0.92 -10.18
N GLY A 8 -3.38 -0.85 -11.52
CA GLY A 8 -3.43 0.42 -12.25
C GLY A 8 -4.70 1.22 -11.99
N ALA A 9 -5.86 0.54 -11.95
CA ALA A 9 -7.14 1.16 -11.63
C ALA A 9 -7.20 1.64 -10.17
N LEU A 10 -6.67 0.87 -9.22
CA LEU A 10 -6.58 1.27 -7.81
C LEU A 10 -5.64 2.46 -7.63
N VAL A 11 -4.42 2.42 -8.17
CA VAL A 11 -3.46 3.55 -8.11
C VAL A 11 -4.11 4.79 -8.73
N GLY A 12 -4.68 4.67 -9.93
CA GLY A 12 -5.31 5.79 -10.63
C GLY A 12 -6.50 6.37 -9.85
N GLY A 13 -7.38 5.52 -9.35
CA GLY A 13 -8.55 5.93 -8.55
C GLY A 13 -8.16 6.56 -7.22
N LEU A 14 -7.22 5.98 -6.49
CA LEU A 14 -6.69 6.53 -5.23
C LEU A 14 -6.00 7.87 -5.46
N THR A 15 -5.22 8.00 -6.54
CA THR A 15 -4.58 9.26 -6.91
C THR A 15 -5.64 10.34 -7.19
N LEU A 16 -6.68 10.04 -7.96
CA LEU A 16 -7.80 10.96 -8.19
C LEU A 16 -8.50 11.37 -6.89
N VAL A 17 -8.77 10.42 -6.00
CA VAL A 17 -9.39 10.69 -4.69
C VAL A 17 -8.50 11.61 -3.86
N VAL A 18 -7.18 11.42 -3.82
CA VAL A 18 -6.24 12.32 -3.13
C VAL A 18 -6.31 13.73 -3.73
N PHE A 19 -6.23 13.83 -5.05
CA PHE A 19 -6.26 15.11 -5.78
C PHE A 19 -7.56 15.87 -5.57
N THR A 20 -8.71 15.18 -5.51
CA THR A 20 -10.02 15.78 -5.21
C THR A 20 -10.19 16.09 -3.73
N THR A 21 -9.73 15.21 -2.83
CA THR A 21 -9.96 15.32 -1.38
C THR A 21 -9.05 16.36 -0.71
N ARG A 22 -7.86 16.65 -1.27
CA ARG A 22 -6.86 17.62 -0.76
C ARG A 22 -6.69 17.63 0.77
N LYS A 23 -6.87 16.50 1.43
CA LYS A 23 -6.84 16.41 2.88
C LYS A 23 -5.42 16.12 3.35
N ASP A 24 -5.00 16.80 4.40
CA ASP A 24 -3.75 16.50 5.11
C ASP A 24 -3.88 15.13 5.79
N PHE A 25 -3.27 14.12 5.17
CA PHE A 25 -3.22 12.77 5.71
C PHE A 25 -1.97 12.55 6.59
N SER A 26 -1.25 13.60 6.97
CA SER A 26 -0.07 13.48 7.85
C SER A 26 -0.39 12.72 9.16
N PHE A 27 -1.63 12.81 9.64
CA PHE A 27 -2.12 12.12 10.83
C PHE A 27 -2.18 10.58 10.70
N ILE A 28 -2.29 10.01 9.50
CA ILE A 28 -2.30 8.54 9.31
C ILE A 28 -0.89 7.93 9.20
N GLY A 29 0.16 8.75 9.13
CA GLY A 29 1.56 8.29 9.05
C GLY A 29 1.96 7.34 10.19
N PRO A 30 1.74 7.69 11.47
CA PRO A 30 2.05 6.80 12.59
C PRO A 30 1.24 5.50 12.58
N ALA A 31 -0.04 5.57 12.20
CA ALA A 31 -0.89 4.39 12.09
C ALA A 31 -0.42 3.44 10.98
N LEU A 32 0.05 3.99 9.86
CA LEU A 32 0.67 3.21 8.79
C LEU A 32 2.00 2.60 9.23
N ALA A 33 2.87 3.34 9.93
CA ALA A 33 4.13 2.80 10.42
C ALA A 33 3.90 1.61 11.39
N ILE A 34 2.96 1.76 12.33
CA ILE A 34 2.59 0.68 13.25
C ILE A 34 1.97 -0.51 12.49
N GLY A 35 1.05 -0.25 11.56
CA GLY A 35 0.44 -1.30 10.76
C GLY A 35 1.44 -2.08 9.89
N GLY A 36 2.50 -1.42 9.39
CA GLY A 36 3.57 -2.06 8.64
C GLY A 36 4.42 -2.99 9.51
N VAL A 37 4.75 -2.58 10.73
CA VAL A 37 5.47 -3.43 11.71
C VAL A 37 4.60 -4.62 12.13
N VAL A 38 3.31 -4.39 12.38
CA VAL A 38 2.36 -5.46 12.71
C VAL A 38 2.22 -6.45 11.55
N ALA A 39 2.11 -5.97 10.32
CA ALA A 39 2.03 -6.81 9.12
C ALA A 39 3.29 -7.69 8.98
N LEU A 40 4.48 -7.14 9.19
CA LEU A 40 5.73 -7.92 9.19
C LEU A 40 5.75 -8.98 10.29
N GLY A 41 5.27 -8.65 11.50
CA GLY A 41 5.13 -9.61 12.59
C GLY A 41 4.20 -10.78 12.23
N ILE A 42 3.09 -10.51 11.56
CA ILE A 42 2.14 -11.54 11.11
C ILE A 42 2.77 -12.41 10.01
N ILE A 43 3.52 -11.83 9.07
CA ILE A 43 4.23 -12.59 8.01
C ILE A 43 5.29 -13.51 8.62
N ILE A 44 6.07 -13.03 9.59
CA ILE A 44 7.07 -13.85 10.27
C ILE A 44 6.38 -14.97 11.07
N GLY A 45 5.29 -14.63 11.77
CA GLY A 45 4.46 -15.61 12.47
C GLY A 45 3.90 -16.68 11.54
N SER A 46 3.43 -16.31 10.35
CA SER A 46 2.88 -17.27 9.40
C SER A 46 3.91 -18.23 8.84
N ILE A 47 5.13 -17.76 8.62
CA ILE A 47 6.25 -18.61 8.20
C ILE A 47 6.60 -19.61 9.32
N ALA A 48 6.60 -19.17 10.59
CA ALA A 48 6.92 -20.03 11.73
C ALA A 48 5.82 -21.07 12.03
N PHE A 49 4.54 -20.71 11.89
CA PHE A 49 3.40 -21.60 12.13
C PHE A 49 2.94 -22.36 10.87
N GLY A 50 3.46 -22.04 9.69
CA GLY A 50 3.09 -22.66 8.42
C GLY A 50 1.65 -22.39 7.98
N PHE A 51 0.99 -21.36 8.50
CA PHE A 51 -0.41 -21.06 8.20
C PHE A 51 -0.52 -20.20 6.95
N ASN A 52 -1.47 -20.55 6.06
CA ASN A 52 -1.75 -19.72 4.90
C ASN A 52 -2.52 -18.47 5.36
N LEU A 53 -1.95 -17.29 5.10
CA LEU A 53 -2.51 -15.99 5.50
C LEU A 53 -3.87 -15.70 4.84
N GLY A 54 -4.26 -16.50 3.84
CA GLY A 54 -5.60 -16.49 3.29
C GLY A 54 -5.94 -15.21 2.54
N LEU A 55 -7.14 -15.21 1.97
CA LEU A 55 -7.65 -14.12 1.16
C LEU A 55 -7.83 -12.82 1.96
N PHE A 56 -8.30 -12.94 3.21
CA PHE A 56 -8.59 -11.82 4.10
C PHE A 56 -7.35 -10.99 4.46
N PHE A 57 -6.19 -11.63 4.70
CA PHE A 57 -4.95 -10.90 4.97
C PHE A 57 -4.49 -10.11 3.74
N SER A 58 -4.53 -10.73 2.56
CA SER A 58 -4.16 -10.04 1.32
C SER A 58 -5.08 -8.85 1.04
N ALA A 59 -6.40 -8.99 1.28
CA ALA A 59 -7.35 -7.87 1.17
C ALA A 59 -7.04 -6.73 2.17
N ALA A 60 -6.76 -7.06 3.42
CA ALA A 60 -6.36 -6.07 4.44
C ALA A 60 -5.06 -5.34 4.06
N MET A 61 -4.09 -6.06 3.49
CA MET A 61 -2.82 -5.49 3.04
C MET A 61 -2.97 -4.60 1.81
N ILE A 62 -3.91 -4.88 0.91
CA ILE A 62 -4.25 -3.97 -0.20
C ILE A 62 -4.80 -2.65 0.32
N ILE A 63 -5.69 -2.68 1.32
CA ILE A 63 -6.23 -1.46 1.97
C ILE A 63 -5.11 -0.68 2.66
N PHE A 64 -4.23 -1.38 3.37
CA PHE A 64 -3.06 -0.77 4.00
C PHE A 64 -2.13 -0.12 2.97
N ALA A 65 -1.83 -0.82 1.87
CA ALA A 65 -1.01 -0.31 0.78
C ALA A 65 -1.66 0.91 0.10
N ALA A 66 -2.97 0.89 -0.12
CA ALA A 66 -3.73 2.03 -0.61
C ALA A 66 -3.59 3.24 0.33
N GLY A 67 -3.69 3.03 1.65
CA GLY A 67 -3.42 4.05 2.66
C GLY A 67 -2.00 4.61 2.60
N SER A 68 -1.00 3.75 2.35
CA SER A 68 0.41 4.18 2.19
C SER A 68 0.63 5.05 0.95
N VAL A 69 -0.06 4.75 -0.15
CA VAL A 69 -0.01 5.55 -1.39
C VAL A 69 -0.67 6.92 -1.16
N LEU A 70 -1.85 6.94 -0.51
CA LEU A 70 -2.54 8.18 -0.09
C LEU A 70 -1.65 9.06 0.80
N TYR A 71 -1.05 8.48 1.83
CA TYR A 71 -0.16 9.18 2.76
C TYR A 71 1.07 9.74 2.05
N THR A 72 1.75 8.92 1.25
CA THR A 72 2.97 9.34 0.54
C THR A 72 2.65 10.45 -0.46
N THR A 73 1.54 10.36 -1.18
CA THR A 73 1.09 11.40 -2.12
C THR A 73 0.74 12.71 -1.40
N SER A 74 0.03 12.64 -0.26
CA SER A 74 -0.32 13.81 0.56
C SER A 74 0.92 14.49 1.16
N ASN A 75 1.87 13.69 1.66
CA ASN A 75 3.10 14.18 2.29
C ASN A 75 4.03 14.87 1.26
N ILE A 76 4.11 14.33 0.04
CA ILE A 76 4.83 14.97 -1.08
C ILE A 76 4.21 16.31 -1.46
N LEU A 77 2.88 16.44 -1.37
CA LEU A 77 2.18 17.67 -1.74
C LEU A 77 2.30 18.80 -0.69
N HIS A 78 2.39 18.46 0.61
CA HIS A 78 2.31 19.45 1.71
C HIS A 78 3.61 19.69 2.47
N VAL A 79 4.54 18.72 2.49
CA VAL A 79 5.68 18.74 3.44
C VAL A 79 7.03 18.66 2.74
N TYR A 80 7.10 18.10 1.53
CA TYR A 80 8.37 17.99 0.80
C TYR A 80 8.85 19.34 0.26
N ARG A 81 10.07 19.71 0.63
CA ARG A 81 10.83 20.78 0.00
C ARG A 81 11.52 20.26 -1.27
N GLU A 82 11.74 21.14 -2.25
CA GLU A 82 12.31 20.85 -3.59
C GLU A 82 13.66 20.09 -3.54
N ASP A 83 14.36 20.05 -2.42
CA ASP A 83 15.63 19.31 -2.26
C ASP A 83 15.47 17.77 -2.12
N GLN A 84 14.24 17.25 -1.96
CA GLN A 84 14.01 15.82 -1.60
C GLN A 84 13.22 15.00 -2.65
N HIS A 85 13.28 15.38 -3.94
CA HIS A 85 12.56 14.68 -5.01
C HIS A 85 12.90 13.19 -5.16
N VAL A 86 14.15 12.79 -4.86
CA VAL A 86 14.58 11.39 -4.96
C VAL A 86 13.91 10.53 -3.89
N ALA A 87 13.87 11.01 -2.64
CA ALA A 87 13.25 10.31 -1.53
C ALA A 87 11.72 10.20 -1.72
N ALA A 88 11.09 11.28 -2.18
CA ALA A 88 9.67 11.30 -2.55
C ALA A 88 9.32 10.24 -3.61
N SER A 89 10.10 10.20 -4.71
CA SER A 89 9.87 9.28 -5.82
C SER A 89 10.07 7.82 -5.39
N LEU A 90 11.11 7.54 -4.59
CA LEU A 90 11.37 6.21 -4.07
C LEU A 90 10.26 5.75 -3.11
N ALA A 91 9.76 6.63 -2.24
CA ALA A 91 8.66 6.31 -1.34
C ALA A 91 7.36 6.02 -2.09
N LEU A 92 7.04 6.79 -3.14
CA LEU A 92 5.88 6.51 -4.01
C LEU A 92 6.04 5.18 -4.72
N PHE A 93 7.22 4.93 -5.30
CA PHE A 93 7.51 3.68 -5.97
C PHE A 93 7.37 2.49 -5.02
N ALA A 94 7.95 2.57 -3.82
CA ALA A 94 7.85 1.51 -2.82
C ALA A 94 6.39 1.25 -2.40
N SER A 95 5.59 2.30 -2.20
CA SER A 95 4.17 2.17 -1.85
C SER A 95 3.36 1.50 -2.97
N VAL A 96 3.60 1.90 -4.23
CA VAL A 96 2.94 1.31 -5.41
C VAL A 96 3.39 -0.13 -5.63
N ALA A 97 4.68 -0.41 -5.50
CA ALA A 97 5.25 -1.76 -5.63
C ALA A 97 4.69 -2.70 -4.56
N LEU A 98 4.57 -2.23 -3.32
CA LEU A 98 3.97 -2.98 -2.21
C LEU A 98 2.49 -3.27 -2.50
N MET A 99 1.73 -2.29 -3.00
CA MET A 99 0.34 -2.51 -3.41
C MET A 99 0.23 -3.55 -4.53
N PHE A 100 1.07 -3.44 -5.56
CA PHE A 100 1.10 -4.39 -6.67
C PHE A 100 1.38 -5.81 -6.18
N TRP A 101 2.36 -5.97 -5.30
CA TRP A 101 2.72 -7.26 -4.72
C TRP A 101 1.53 -7.92 -4.03
N TYR A 102 0.82 -7.18 -3.17
CA TYR A 102 -0.34 -7.73 -2.46
C TYR A 102 -1.54 -7.99 -3.38
N VAL A 103 -1.75 -7.20 -4.44
CA VAL A 103 -2.79 -7.48 -5.44
C VAL A 103 -2.49 -8.76 -6.21
N VAL A 104 -1.22 -8.98 -6.60
CA VAL A 104 -0.80 -10.23 -7.23
C VAL A 104 -1.02 -11.40 -6.28
N GLN A 105 -0.62 -11.26 -5.02
CA GLN A 105 -0.78 -12.32 -4.03
C GLN A 105 -2.25 -12.63 -3.75
N PHE A 106 -3.12 -11.62 -3.65
CA PHE A 106 -4.56 -11.78 -3.53
C PHE A 106 -5.14 -12.56 -4.72
N LEU A 107 -4.78 -12.18 -5.95
CA LEU A 107 -5.29 -12.83 -7.15
C LEU A 107 -4.79 -14.28 -7.30
N MET A 108 -3.54 -14.55 -6.90
CA MET A 108 -2.98 -15.91 -6.87
C MET A 108 -3.69 -16.80 -5.86
N HIS A 109 -4.06 -16.28 -4.68
CA HIS A 109 -4.83 -17.04 -3.69
C HIS A 109 -6.29 -17.22 -4.12
N PHE A 110 -6.90 -16.20 -4.74
CA PHE A 110 -8.27 -16.28 -5.28
C PHE A 110 -8.38 -17.29 -6.44
N GLY A 111 -7.35 -17.41 -7.27
CA GLY A 111 -7.33 -18.39 -8.36
C GLY A 111 -7.02 -19.82 -7.96
N GLN A 112 -6.76 -20.09 -6.66
CA GLN A 112 -6.52 -21.43 -6.11
C GLN A 112 -7.75 -22.00 -5.37
N GLU A 113 -8.90 -21.31 -5.40
CA GLU A 113 -10.20 -21.82 -4.95
C GLU A 113 -11.02 -22.45 -6.09
#